data_AF-A0A7S0FR60-F1
#
_entry.id   AF-A0A7S0FR60-F1
#
_cell.length_a   1.000
_cell.length_b   1.000
_cell.length_c   1.000
_cell.angle_alpha   90.00
_cell.angle_beta   90.00
_cell.angle_gamma   90.00
#
_symmetry.space_group_name_H-M   'P 1'
#
loop_
_entity.id
_entity.type
_entity.pdbx_description
1 polymer ?
#
loop_
_entity_poly.entity_id
_entity_poly.type
_entity_poly.pdbx_seq_one_letter_code
_entity_poly.pdbx_strand_id
1 'polypeptide(L)'
;AEEEEKRYVHYGVGCDGCGAFPIVGQRWKCGDCSEEIGFDLCGDCYNDGVHNREGQVAAGRFNQQHRPNHEMLLMEQVNTFFHQLQRAHPNVPLSQLISMMEMEQSGANESDEEDEETVEEVDEEDEATS
;
A
#
# COMPACT_ATOMS: atom_id res chain seq x y z
N ALA A 1 -25.59 4.35 25.28
CA ALA A 1 -24.76 5.08 24.29
C ALA A 1 -23.71 4.08 23.88
N GLU A 2 -24.16 3.17 23.03
CA GLU A 2 -23.45 1.94 22.68
C GLU A 2 -22.52 2.29 21.52
N GLU A 3 -21.24 2.00 21.73
CA GLU A 3 -20.26 1.80 20.68
C GLU A 3 -20.05 2.96 19.69
N GLU A 4 -19.37 4.01 20.16
CA GLU A 4 -18.37 4.67 19.30
C GLU A 4 -17.20 3.70 19.04
N GLU A 5 -17.51 2.56 18.42
CA GLU A 5 -16.55 1.53 18.10
C GLU A 5 -15.51 2.09 17.14
N LYS A 6 -14.26 1.79 17.48
CA LYS A 6 -13.06 2.27 16.80
C LYS A 6 -13.12 1.83 15.33
N ARG A 7 -13.61 2.72 14.46
CA ARG A 7 -13.81 2.42 13.04
C ARG A 7 -12.49 1.94 12.44
N TYR A 8 -12.54 0.78 11.80
CA TYR A 8 -11.40 0.17 11.12
C TYR A 8 -10.82 1.13 10.05
N VAL A 9 -9.50 1.13 9.87
CA VAL A 9 -8.79 2.06 8.98
C VAL A 9 -8.10 1.31 7.85
N HIS A 10 -8.50 1.58 6.62
CA HIS A 10 -7.83 1.05 5.43
C HIS A 10 -6.63 1.94 5.06
N TYR A 11 -5.47 1.72 5.68
CA TYR A 11 -4.24 2.46 5.38
C TYR A 11 -3.84 2.34 3.91
N GLY A 12 -3.33 3.44 3.34
CA GLY A 12 -2.86 3.47 1.95
C GLY A 12 -3.98 3.53 0.91
N VAL A 13 -5.24 3.67 1.31
CA VAL A 13 -6.40 3.68 0.41
C VAL A 13 -7.15 5.00 0.53
N GLY A 14 -7.41 5.65 -0.60
CA GLY A 14 -8.20 6.88 -0.69
C GLY A 14 -9.56 6.65 -1.31
N CYS A 15 -10.55 7.47 -0.91
CA CYS A 15 -11.86 7.49 -1.54
C CYS A 15 -11.81 8.34 -2.82
N ASP A 16 -12.15 7.77 -3.98
CA ASP A 16 -12.21 8.46 -5.26
C ASP A 16 -13.37 9.46 -5.37
N GLY A 17 -14.40 9.30 -4.52
CA GLY A 17 -15.57 10.19 -4.48
C GLY A 17 -15.32 11.51 -3.73
N CYS A 18 -14.87 11.43 -2.48
CA CYS A 18 -14.68 12.61 -1.61
C CYS A 18 -13.20 12.98 -1.36
N GLY A 19 -12.25 12.12 -1.73
CA GLY A 19 -10.82 12.34 -1.49
C GLY A 19 -10.33 12.02 -0.08
N ALA A 20 -11.18 11.44 0.80
CA ALA A 20 -10.75 11.02 2.13
C ALA A 20 -9.61 9.99 2.05
N PHE A 21 -8.54 10.21 2.81
CA PHE A 21 -7.38 9.32 2.88
C PHE A 21 -6.78 9.34 4.30
N PRO A 22 -6.66 8.19 5.00
CA PRO A 22 -7.14 6.87 4.59
C PRO A 22 -8.68 6.73 4.69
N ILE A 23 -9.25 5.71 4.05
CA ILE A 23 -10.66 5.35 4.26
C ILE A 23 -10.85 4.79 5.68
N VAL A 24 -11.83 5.32 6.41
CA VAL A 24 -12.22 4.88 7.76
C VAL A 24 -13.63 4.30 7.72
N GLY A 25 -13.83 3.13 8.31
CA GLY A 25 -15.11 2.39 8.28
C GLY A 25 -15.21 1.44 7.09
N GLN A 26 -16.37 1.40 6.43
CA GLN A 26 -16.57 0.55 5.25
C GLN A 26 -15.77 1.07 4.04
N ARG A 27 -15.14 0.15 3.32
CA ARG A 27 -14.51 0.37 2.02
C ARG A 27 -15.19 -0.47 0.95
N TRP A 28 -15.55 0.18 -0.15
CA TRP A 28 -16.10 -0.44 -1.33
C TRP A 28 -15.11 -0.31 -2.49
N LYS A 29 -14.70 -1.42 -3.09
CA LYS A 29 -13.78 -1.45 -4.23
C LYS A 29 -14.52 -1.91 -5.48
N CYS A 30 -14.29 -1.25 -6.61
CA CYS A 30 -14.79 -1.72 -7.90
C CYS A 30 -14.14 -3.06 -8.29
N GLY A 31 -14.96 -4.06 -8.62
CA GLY A 31 -14.49 -5.39 -9.06
C GLY A 31 -14.09 -5.44 -10.54
N ASP A 32 -14.58 -4.50 -11.35
CA ASP A 32 -14.37 -4.48 -12.80
C ASP A 32 -13.22 -3.56 -13.25
N CYS A 33 -12.80 -2.63 -12.41
CA CYS A 33 -11.65 -1.77 -12.67
C CYS A 33 -10.35 -2.60 -12.61
N SER A 34 -9.65 -2.71 -13.74
CA SER A 34 -8.42 -3.49 -13.87
C SER A 34 -7.14 -2.69 -13.58
N GLU A 35 -7.26 -1.39 -13.30
CA GLU A 35 -6.13 -0.53 -12.98
C GLU A 35 -5.51 -0.92 -11.63
N GLU A 36 -4.18 -0.79 -11.53
CA GLU A 36 -3.41 -1.15 -10.32
C GLU A 36 -3.91 -0.42 -9.07
N ILE A 37 -4.23 0.88 -9.21
CA ILE A 37 -4.73 1.72 -8.12
C ILE A 37 -6.20 1.41 -7.80
N GLY A 38 -6.96 0.85 -8.75
CA GLY A 38 -8.39 0.55 -8.62
C GLY A 38 -9.28 1.79 -8.44
N PHE A 39 -10.57 1.57 -8.20
CA PHE A 39 -11.55 2.60 -7.81
C PHE A 39 -12.16 2.21 -6.45
N ASP A 40 -11.99 3.06 -5.45
CA ASP A 40 -12.34 2.82 -4.06
C ASP A 40 -13.24 3.93 -3.50
N LEU A 41 -14.30 3.57 -2.76
CA LEU A 41 -15.19 4.49 -2.09
C LEU A 41 -15.29 4.19 -0.60
N CYS A 42 -15.40 5.25 0.21
CA CYS A 42 -15.88 5.10 1.58
C CYS A 42 -17.37 4.75 1.61
N GLY A 43 -17.85 4.24 2.75
CA GLY A 43 -19.26 3.91 2.95
C GLY A 43 -20.23 5.05 2.60
N ASP A 44 -19.91 6.29 2.96
CA ASP A 44 -20.77 7.45 2.66
C ASP A 44 -20.89 7.69 1.14
N CYS A 45 -19.77 7.70 0.41
CA CYS A 45 -19.79 7.88 -1.05
C CYS A 45 -20.47 6.70 -1.77
N TYR A 46 -20.31 5.48 -1.26
CA TYR A 46 -21.03 4.33 -1.79
C TYR A 46 -22.54 4.51 -1.62
N ASN A 47 -23.01 4.85 -0.41
CA ASN A 47 -24.42 5.05 -0.09
C ASN A 47 -25.05 6.23 -0.85
N ASP A 48 -24.28 7.29 -1.10
CA ASP A 48 -24.68 8.45 -1.91
C ASP A 48 -24.75 8.15 -3.42
N GLY A 49 -24.47 6.90 -3.83
CA GLY A 49 -24.54 6.47 -5.22
C GLY A 49 -23.47 7.10 -6.11
N VAL A 50 -22.34 7.51 -5.54
CA VAL A 50 -21.25 8.18 -6.27
C VAL A 50 -20.74 7.33 -7.44
N HIS A 51 -20.67 6.01 -7.26
CA HIS A 51 -20.24 5.04 -8.27
C HIS A 51 -21.17 4.96 -9.50
N ASN A 52 -22.40 5.47 -9.43
CA ASN A 52 -23.39 5.43 -10.53
C ASN A 52 -23.49 6.75 -11.31
N ARG A 53 -22.72 7.78 -10.93
CA ARG A 53 -22.84 9.12 -11.53
C ARG A 53 -22.03 9.21 -12.82
N GLU A 54 -22.67 9.63 -13.90
CA GLU A 54 -21.98 9.94 -15.16
C GLU A 54 -21.13 11.22 -15.03
N GLY A 55 -19.94 11.22 -15.62
CA GLY A 55 -19.08 12.40 -15.72
C GLY A 55 -18.10 12.59 -14.55
N GLN A 56 -18.53 13.24 -13.46
CA GLN A 56 -17.61 13.86 -12.47
C GLN A 56 -16.83 12.88 -11.58
N VAL A 57 -17.22 11.60 -11.52
CA VAL A 57 -16.53 10.58 -10.72
C VAL A 57 -16.11 9.36 -11.54
N ALA A 58 -16.70 9.18 -12.73
CA ALA A 58 -16.34 8.13 -13.68
C ALA A 58 -14.98 8.34 -14.38
N ALA A 59 -14.39 9.53 -14.28
CA ALA A 59 -13.03 9.76 -14.82
C ALA A 59 -11.90 9.33 -13.87
N GLY A 60 -12.24 8.96 -12.62
CA GLY A 60 -11.28 8.67 -11.57
C GLY A 60 -10.35 9.84 -11.26
N ARG A 61 -9.59 9.70 -10.18
CA ARG A 61 -8.27 10.36 -10.12
C ARG A 61 -7.31 9.36 -10.79
N PHE A 62 -6.38 9.80 -11.62
CA PHE A 62 -5.36 8.91 -12.21
C PHE A 62 -5.83 7.92 -13.31
N ASN A 63 -6.53 8.38 -14.34
CA ASN A 63 -6.85 7.59 -15.55
C ASN A 63 -7.64 6.28 -15.31
N GLN A 64 -8.43 6.21 -14.25
CA GLN A 64 -9.27 5.04 -13.98
C GLN A 64 -10.48 5.04 -14.94
N GLN A 65 -10.86 3.86 -15.44
CA GLN A 65 -11.96 3.69 -16.40
C GLN A 65 -13.23 3.14 -15.73
N HIS A 66 -13.54 3.62 -14.52
CA HIS A 66 -14.75 3.21 -13.80
C HIS A 66 -16.02 3.59 -14.57
N ARG A 67 -16.99 2.68 -14.64
CA ARG A 67 -18.29 2.92 -15.29
C ARG A 67 -19.44 2.72 -14.31
N PRO A 68 -20.58 3.41 -14.50
CA PRO A 68 -21.75 3.27 -13.62
C PRO A 68 -22.31 1.85 -13.50
N ASN A 69 -22.04 0.97 -14.47
CA ASN A 69 -22.49 -0.41 -14.47
C ASN A 69 -21.50 -1.38 -13.80
N HIS A 70 -20.35 -0.90 -13.32
CA HIS A 70 -19.40 -1.73 -12.62
C HIS A 70 -19.91 -2.13 -11.23
N GLU A 71 -19.58 -3.35 -10.81
CA GLU A 71 -19.94 -3.89 -9.51
C GLU A 71 -18.97 -3.41 -8.43
N MET A 72 -19.53 -2.88 -7.33
CA MET A 72 -18.78 -2.48 -6.15
C MET A 72 -18.83 -3.59 -5.11
N LEU A 73 -17.67 -4.01 -4.62
CA LEU A 73 -17.51 -5.07 -3.63
C LEU A 73 -17.13 -4.48 -2.28
N LEU A 74 -17.83 -4.88 -1.22
CA LEU A 74 -17.47 -4.52 0.15
C LEU A 74 -16.20 -5.28 0.56
N MET A 75 -15.17 -4.55 0.97
CA MET A 75 -13.88 -5.11 1.34
C MET A 75 -13.85 -5.55 2.80
N GLU A 76 -13.21 -6.69 3.06
CA GLU A 76 -12.99 -7.18 4.41
C GLU A 76 -12.00 -6.32 5.20
N GLN A 77 -12.16 -6.33 6.52
CA GLN A 77 -11.31 -5.62 7.47
C GLN A 77 -10.15 -6.52 7.92
N VAL A 78 -9.04 -6.49 7.18
CA VAL A 78 -7.87 -7.33 7.44
C VAL A 78 -6.88 -6.67 8.39
N ASN A 79 -6.67 -7.24 9.57
CA ASN A 79 -5.72 -6.68 10.55
C ASN A 79 -4.25 -6.71 10.07
N THR A 80 -3.80 -5.64 9.43
CA THR A 80 -2.42 -5.48 8.92
C THR A 80 -1.42 -5.15 10.03
N PHE A 81 -0.12 -5.17 9.69
CA PHE A 81 0.96 -4.74 10.59
C PHE A 81 0.74 -3.34 11.18
N PHE A 82 0.32 -2.37 10.36
CA PHE A 82 0.05 -0.99 10.82
C PHE A 82 -1.04 -0.93 11.90
N HIS A 83 -2.03 -1.83 11.87
CA HIS A 83 -3.03 -1.91 12.93
C HIS A 83 -2.44 -2.41 14.24
N GLN A 84 -1.53 -3.40 14.19
CA GLN A 84 -0.84 -3.90 15.37
C GLN A 84 0.04 -2.81 15.98
N LEU A 85 0.77 -2.10 15.11
CA LEU A 85 1.65 -1.01 15.50
C LEU A 85 0.90 0.14 16.17
N GLN A 86 -0.22 0.59 15.59
CA GLN A 86 -1.03 1.64 16.19
C GLN A 86 -1.73 1.20 17.49
N ARG A 87 -2.03 -0.10 17.65
CA ARG A 87 -2.56 -0.62 18.92
C ARG A 87 -1.51 -0.62 20.03
N ALA A 88 -0.25 -0.92 19.69
CA ALA A 88 0.87 -0.85 20.63
C ALA A 88 1.19 0.59 21.04
N HIS A 89 1.02 1.56 20.13
CA HIS A 89 1.33 2.96 20.38
C HIS A 89 0.16 3.90 20.02
N PRO A 90 -0.94 3.89 20.80
CA PRO A 90 -2.18 4.59 20.45
C PRO A 90 -2.06 6.13 20.46
N ASN A 91 -1.03 6.67 21.13
CA ASN A 91 -0.81 8.12 21.25
C ASN A 91 0.26 8.65 20.30
N VAL A 92 0.83 7.78 19.44
CA VAL A 92 1.89 8.15 18.52
C VAL A 92 1.34 8.06 17.09
N PRO A 93 1.47 9.11 16.26
CA PRO A 93 1.03 9.04 14.88
C PRO A 93 1.82 7.98 14.11
N LEU A 94 1.14 7.28 13.20
CA LEU A 94 1.73 6.17 12.45
C LEU A 94 3.00 6.58 11.69
N SER A 95 3.05 7.80 11.17
CA SER A 95 4.23 8.34 10.49
C SER A 95 5.47 8.34 11.39
N GLN A 96 5.32 8.74 12.65
CA GLN A 96 6.43 8.78 13.61
C GLN A 96 6.88 7.36 14.00
N LEU A 97 5.94 6.40 14.09
CA LEU A 97 6.26 5.01 14.36
C LEU A 97 7.03 4.36 13.20
N ILE A 98 6.63 4.64 11.96
CA ILE A 98 7.33 4.17 10.76
C ILE A 98 8.76 4.70 10.76
N SER A 99 8.95 6.01 10.98
CA SER A 99 10.30 6.60 11.02
C SER A 99 11.18 6.02 12.14
N MET A 100 10.61 5.68 13.29
CA MET A 100 11.35 5.03 14.38
C MET A 100 11.83 3.62 13.99
N MET A 101 11.01 2.83 13.28
CA MET A 101 11.40 1.49 12.79
C MET A 101 12.44 1.53 11.67
N GLU A 102 12.38 2.54 10.80
CA GLU A 102 13.34 2.71 9.71
C GLU A 102 14.75 3.03 10.23
N MET A 103 14.85 3.83 11.31
CA MET A 103 16.14 4.14 11.96
C MET A 103 16.79 2.92 12.64
N GLU A 104 16.02 1.94 13.10
CA GLU A 104 16.55 0.70 13.68
C GLU A 104 17.16 -0.25 12.64
N GLN A 105 16.71 -0.19 11.37
CA GLN A 105 17.21 -1.05 10.29
C GLN A 105 18.50 -0.53 9.65
N SER A 106 18.77 0.78 9.71
CA SER A 106 20.02 1.37 9.20
C SER A 106 21.25 1.11 10.07
N GLY A 107 21.10 0.49 11.25
CA GLY A 107 22.20 0.18 12.18
C GLY A 107 22.81 -1.22 12.05
N ALA A 108 22.39 -2.04 11.07
CA ALA A 108 22.75 -3.46 10.99
C ALA A 108 23.53 -3.88 9.72
N ASN A 109 24.04 -2.92 8.92
CA ASN A 109 24.72 -3.21 7.65
C ASN A 109 26.14 -2.62 7.57
N GLU A 110 26.88 -2.66 8.68
CA GLU A 110 28.34 -2.52 8.67
C GLU A 110 28.95 -3.91 8.95
N SER A 111 29.25 -4.66 7.89
CA SER A 111 30.20 -5.77 7.95
C SER A 111 31.21 -5.60 6.83
N ASP A 112 32.30 -4.93 7.20
CA ASP A 112 33.68 -5.06 6.73
C ASP A 112 33.89 -5.80 5.38
N GLU A 113 34.05 -5.03 4.30
CA GLU A 113 34.81 -5.47 3.13
C GLU A 113 36.30 -5.17 3.40
N GLU A 114 37.03 -6.17 3.91
CA GLU A 114 38.50 -6.11 3.95
C GLU A 114 39.05 -6.41 2.54
N ASP A 115 39.79 -5.42 2.02
CA ASP A 115 40.65 -5.50 0.84
C ASP A 115 41.54 -6.75 0.85
N GLU A 116 41.48 -7.57 -0.20
CA GLU A 116 42.65 -8.33 -0.68
C GLU A 116 42.88 -8.04 -2.17
N GLU A 117 43.72 -7.03 -2.40
CA GLU A 117 44.44 -6.84 -3.65
C GLU A 117 45.62 -7.84 -3.67
N THR A 118 45.58 -8.86 -4.52
CA THR A 118 46.81 -9.54 -4.97
C THR A 118 46.79 -9.74 -6.48
N VAL A 119 47.94 -9.38 -7.05
CA VAL A 119 48.25 -9.19 -8.46
C VAL A 119 49.03 -10.38 -9.04
N GLU A 120 48.95 -10.46 -10.36
CA GLU A 120 49.93 -11.00 -11.33
C GLU A 120 49.69 -12.36 -11.99
N GLU A 121 49.92 -12.28 -13.30
CA GLU A 121 49.77 -13.20 -14.42
C GLU A 121 50.86 -14.28 -14.46
N VAL A 122 50.59 -15.42 -15.10
CA VAL A 122 51.39 -16.14 -16.14
C VAL A 122 50.76 -17.54 -16.35
N ASP A 123 50.18 -17.86 -17.51
CA ASP A 123 50.75 -18.34 -18.78
C ASP A 123 50.98 -19.87 -18.86
N GLU A 124 50.68 -20.40 -20.06
CA GLU A 124 51.00 -21.71 -20.62
C GLU A 124 50.39 -22.98 -20.01
N GLU A 125 49.53 -23.69 -20.79
CA GLU A 125 49.73 -25.13 -21.04
C GLU A 125 49.35 -25.48 -22.49
N ASP A 126 50.34 -26.05 -23.19
CA ASP A 126 50.36 -26.56 -24.54
C ASP A 126 49.53 -27.85 -24.76
N GLU A 127 49.11 -27.99 -26.02
CA GLU A 127 48.89 -29.18 -26.87
C GLU A 127 48.49 -30.59 -26.36
N ALA A 128 47.66 -31.21 -27.24
CA ALA A 128 47.48 -32.63 -27.54
C ALA A 128 46.64 -33.45 -26.55
N THR A 129 45.48 -34.01 -26.91
CA THR A 129 45.15 -35.05 -27.91
C THR A 129 43.60 -35.11 -27.94
N SER A 130 42.86 -35.47 -28.99
CA SER A 130 42.97 -36.50 -30.02
C SER A 130 41.97 -36.22 -31.14
#